data_AF-A0A915PKP0-F1
#
_entry.id   AF-A0A915PKP0-F1
#
_cell.length_a   1.000
_cell.length_b   1.000
_cell.length_c   1.000
_cell.angle_alpha   90.00
_cell.angle_beta   90.00
_cell.angle_gamma   90.00
#
_symmetry.space_group_name_H-M   'P 1'
#
loop_
_entity.id
_entity.type
_entity.pdbx_description
1 polymer ?
#
loop_
_entity_poly.entity_id
_entity_poly.type
_entity_poly.pdbx_seq_one_letter_code
_entity_poly.pdbx_strand_id
1 'polypeptide(L)'
;MKKDQFICFRQKLNYLLDGTESWQQGSFDLEGENRDLTIPFRPVLVIYHQCGQLRSKNATYRRFVIKIPQQFVNANESFYIGIINLELYYPSQKDGIKFIHFNQPLEITGELFCNEYYNITRTIVQLFSTDKQEVENFITEQQPNHDGYFHLSTGRTVLQKPILVINHQCDIGKKERLKEIYRQFIIYIPYFYYNPGRIGLKVFHIGRLGLGINYPNERNEALVDITS
;
A
#
# COMPACT_ATOMS: atom_id res chain seq x y z
N MET A 1 -6.55 -39.26 3.31
CA MET A 1 -7.24 -37.95 3.29
C MET A 1 -7.16 -37.34 4.68
N LYS A 2 -6.24 -36.41 4.91
CA LYS A 2 -6.17 -35.66 6.18
C LYS A 2 -7.04 -34.42 6.04
N LYS A 3 -7.98 -34.26 6.98
CA LYS A 3 -8.72 -33.03 7.21
C LYS A 3 -7.75 -32.10 7.95
N ASP A 4 -7.28 -31.05 7.29
CA ASP A 4 -6.53 -30.02 7.99
C ASP A 4 -7.49 -29.05 8.65
N GLN A 5 -7.34 -29.00 9.97
CA GLN A 5 -8.18 -28.36 10.94
C GLN A 5 -7.79 -26.88 11.01
N PHE A 6 -8.73 -26.00 10.68
CA PHE A 6 -8.59 -24.55 10.77
C PHE A 6 -8.20 -24.14 12.20
N ILE A 7 -7.03 -23.52 12.37
CA ILE A 7 -6.70 -22.77 13.58
C ILE A 7 -6.94 -21.29 13.27
N CYS A 8 -8.20 -20.87 13.42
CA CYS A 8 -8.57 -19.46 13.36
C CYS A 8 -8.61 -18.88 14.79
N PHE A 9 -7.84 -17.81 15.02
CA PHE A 9 -7.90 -17.04 16.27
C PHE A 9 -9.34 -16.60 16.55
N ARG A 10 -9.80 -16.70 17.80
CA ARG A 10 -11.14 -16.29 18.27
C ARG A 10 -11.43 -14.80 18.03
N GLN A 11 -11.74 -14.40 16.80
CA GLN A 11 -12.63 -13.27 16.52
C GLN A 11 -14.07 -13.77 16.64
N LYS A 12 -15.00 -12.94 17.12
CA LYS A 12 -16.42 -13.30 17.11
C LYS A 12 -16.79 -13.66 15.66
N LEU A 13 -17.06 -14.95 15.41
CA LEU A 13 -17.31 -15.53 14.08
C LEU A 13 -18.43 -14.81 13.30
N ASN A 14 -19.26 -14.04 14.01
CA ASN A 14 -20.44 -13.34 13.50
C ASN A 14 -20.13 -12.14 12.58
N TYR A 15 -18.86 -11.75 12.42
CA TYR A 15 -18.46 -10.59 11.58
C TYR A 15 -17.57 -10.97 10.38
N LEU A 16 -17.29 -12.27 10.18
CA LEU A 16 -16.66 -12.74 8.96
C LEU A 16 -17.73 -12.87 7.88
N LEU A 17 -17.63 -12.05 6.84
CA LEU A 17 -18.58 -12.05 5.74
C LEU A 17 -18.27 -13.16 4.75
N ASP A 18 -16.98 -13.32 4.41
CA ASP A 18 -16.42 -14.35 3.55
C ASP A 18 -14.90 -14.46 3.76
N GLY A 19 -14.28 -15.57 3.34
CA GLY A 19 -12.83 -15.77 3.44
C GLY A 19 -12.34 -16.93 2.58
N THR A 20 -11.25 -16.70 1.84
CA THR A 20 -10.61 -17.70 0.98
C THR A 20 -9.08 -17.65 1.09
N GLU A 21 -8.41 -18.72 0.67
CA GLU A 21 -6.99 -18.67 0.31
C GLU A 21 -6.84 -18.16 -1.13
N SER A 22 -5.76 -17.44 -1.42
CA SER A 22 -5.48 -17.01 -2.79
C SER A 22 -5.21 -18.21 -3.71
N TRP A 23 -5.72 -18.16 -4.95
CA TRP A 23 -5.48 -19.19 -5.96
C TRP A 23 -4.02 -19.22 -6.44
N GLN A 24 -3.68 -20.15 -7.35
CA GLN A 24 -2.31 -20.43 -7.82
C GLN A 24 -1.50 -19.20 -8.32
N GLN A 25 -2.16 -18.08 -8.60
CA GLN A 25 -1.52 -16.84 -9.08
C GLN A 25 -1.68 -15.65 -8.11
N GLY A 26 -2.18 -15.87 -6.89
CA GLY A 26 -2.41 -14.81 -5.91
C GLY A 26 -3.75 -14.09 -6.03
N SER A 27 -4.60 -14.46 -6.99
CA SER A 27 -5.96 -13.93 -7.17
C SER A 27 -6.94 -14.50 -6.14
N PHE A 28 -7.98 -13.71 -5.83
CA PHE A 28 -9.10 -14.10 -4.98
C PHE A 28 -10.34 -13.27 -5.35
N ASP A 29 -11.51 -13.84 -5.10
CA ASP A 29 -12.79 -13.16 -5.13
C ASP A 29 -13.50 -13.42 -3.79
N LEU A 30 -14.17 -12.41 -3.25
CA LEU A 30 -14.89 -12.48 -1.97
C LEU A 30 -16.26 -11.81 -2.13
N GLU A 31 -17.30 -12.45 -1.59
CA GLU A 31 -18.66 -11.92 -1.60
C GLU A 31 -19.27 -11.93 -0.19
N GLY A 32 -19.62 -10.76 0.34
CA GLY A 32 -20.08 -10.62 1.72
C GLY A 32 -21.44 -9.96 1.85
N GLU A 33 -22.33 -10.56 2.66
CA GLU A 33 -23.67 -10.04 2.95
C GLU A 33 -23.80 -9.60 4.41
N ASN A 34 -24.52 -8.50 4.67
CA ASN A 34 -24.83 -8.08 6.03
C ASN A 34 -25.92 -8.97 6.66
N ARG A 35 -25.54 -9.85 7.58
CA ARG A 35 -26.48 -10.72 8.32
C ARG A 35 -27.04 -10.09 9.60
N ASP A 36 -26.49 -8.94 10.03
CA ASP A 36 -26.93 -8.23 11.23
C ASP A 36 -27.34 -6.79 10.89
N LEU A 37 -28.64 -6.60 10.70
CA LEU A 37 -29.22 -5.30 10.36
C LEU A 37 -29.17 -4.28 11.51
N THR A 38 -28.77 -4.69 12.71
CA THR A 38 -28.66 -3.80 13.87
C THR A 38 -27.36 -2.98 13.87
N ILE A 39 -26.40 -3.33 13.01
CA ILE A 39 -25.07 -2.73 12.96
C ILE A 39 -24.84 -2.08 11.59
N PRO A 40 -24.29 -0.85 11.52
CA PRO A 40 -23.91 -0.23 10.25
C PRO A 40 -22.94 -1.12 9.45
N PHE A 41 -23.33 -1.45 8.22
CA PHE A 41 -22.53 -2.32 7.35
C PHE A 41 -21.32 -1.55 6.78
N ARG A 42 -20.14 -1.83 7.33
CA ARG A 42 -18.86 -1.20 6.96
C ARG A 42 -17.80 -2.29 6.76
N PRO A 43 -17.84 -3.03 5.63
CA PRO A 43 -16.97 -4.17 5.42
C PRO A 43 -15.51 -3.72 5.23
N VAL A 44 -14.59 -4.59 5.65
CA VAL A 44 -13.15 -4.41 5.50
C VAL A 44 -12.53 -5.70 4.97
N LEU A 45 -11.51 -5.57 4.13
CA LEU A 45 -10.70 -6.69 3.67
C LEU A 45 -9.50 -6.83 4.59
N VAL A 46 -9.34 -8.01 5.20
CA VAL A 46 -8.19 -8.33 6.06
C VAL A 46 -7.32 -9.35 5.36
N ILE A 47 -6.08 -8.98 5.06
CA ILE A 47 -5.13 -9.87 4.37
C ILE A 47 -4.12 -10.40 5.38
N TYR A 48 -3.94 -11.72 5.42
CA TYR A 48 -2.92 -12.41 6.20
C TYR A 48 -1.89 -13.04 5.24
N HIS A 49 -0.58 -12.81 5.44
CA HIS A 49 0.45 -13.34 4.55
C HIS A 49 1.80 -13.60 5.26
N GLN A 50 2.68 -14.36 4.62
CA GLN A 50 4.04 -14.65 5.11
C GLN A 50 5.15 -14.13 4.18
N CYS A 51 4.80 -13.40 3.12
CA CYS A 51 5.76 -12.84 2.17
C CYS A 51 6.84 -11.98 2.88
N GLY A 52 8.10 -12.12 2.44
CA GLY A 52 9.24 -11.38 2.98
C GLY A 52 9.63 -11.74 4.42
N GLN A 53 9.15 -12.86 4.99
CA GLN A 53 9.56 -13.35 6.30
C GLN A 53 10.72 -14.35 6.20
N LEU A 54 11.69 -14.23 7.12
CA LEU A 54 12.78 -15.20 7.25
C LEU A 54 12.25 -16.50 7.86
N ARG A 55 12.68 -17.64 7.29
CA ARG A 55 12.32 -19.01 7.75
C ARG A 55 12.59 -19.28 9.23
N SER A 56 13.41 -18.47 9.90
CA SER A 56 13.76 -18.62 11.32
C SER A 56 12.75 -18.03 12.31
N LYS A 57 11.79 -17.21 11.84
CA LYS A 57 10.67 -16.77 12.68
C LYS A 57 9.52 -17.78 12.54
N ASN A 58 9.20 -18.48 13.63
CA ASN A 58 8.06 -19.39 13.72
C ASN A 58 6.80 -18.73 13.12
N ALA A 59 6.29 -19.28 12.01
CA ALA A 59 5.02 -19.02 11.33
C ALA A 59 4.11 -17.91 11.89
N THR A 60 4.55 -16.66 11.90
CA THR A 60 3.66 -15.53 12.22
C THR A 60 3.10 -15.01 10.90
N TYR A 61 1.77 -14.85 10.79
CA TYR A 61 1.21 -14.17 9.63
C TYR A 61 1.28 -12.66 9.86
N ARG A 62 1.85 -11.95 8.90
CA ARG A 62 1.69 -10.49 8.78
C ARG A 62 0.23 -10.22 8.42
N ARG A 63 -0.35 -9.14 8.95
CA ARG A 63 -1.71 -8.72 8.60
C ARG A 63 -1.82 -7.23 8.35
N PHE A 64 -2.73 -6.85 7.47
CA PHE A 64 -3.18 -5.47 7.29
C PHE A 64 -4.65 -5.44 6.86
N VAL A 65 -5.28 -4.27 6.99
CA VAL A 65 -6.71 -4.07 6.78
C VAL A 65 -6.91 -2.99 5.72
N ILE A 66 -7.71 -3.29 4.70
CA ILE A 66 -8.17 -2.35 3.68
C ILE A 66 -9.64 -2.04 3.95
N LYS A 67 -10.00 -0.76 4.02
CA LYS A 67 -11.40 -0.34 4.09
C LYS A 67 -11.99 -0.36 2.68
N ILE A 68 -13.16 -0.98 2.52
CA ILE A 68 -13.87 -0.99 1.24
C ILE A 68 -14.55 0.38 1.05
N PRO A 69 -14.42 1.03 -0.12
CA PRO A 69 -15.12 2.29 -0.38
C PRO A 69 -16.63 2.10 -0.31
N GLN A 70 -17.33 3.06 0.31
CA GLN A 70 -18.77 2.95 0.57
C GLN A 70 -19.60 2.77 -0.71
N GLN A 71 -19.14 3.30 -1.84
CA GLN A 71 -19.82 3.18 -3.12
C GLN A 71 -19.93 1.74 -3.65
N PHE A 72 -19.04 0.85 -3.21
CA PHE A 72 -19.07 -0.58 -3.56
C PHE A 72 -19.85 -1.42 -2.54
N VAL A 73 -20.40 -0.80 -1.50
CA VAL A 73 -21.21 -1.47 -0.48
C VAL A 73 -22.67 -1.42 -0.91
N ASN A 74 -23.30 -2.58 -1.11
CA ASN A 74 -24.64 -2.74 -1.70
C ASN A 74 -24.74 -2.26 -3.17
N ALA A 75 -23.64 -2.33 -3.91
CA ALA A 75 -23.60 -2.00 -5.32
C ALA A 75 -23.71 -3.26 -6.18
N ASN A 76 -24.15 -3.11 -7.43
CA ASN A 76 -24.17 -4.19 -8.42
C ASN A 76 -22.83 -4.35 -9.16
N GLU A 77 -21.76 -3.79 -8.60
CA GLU A 77 -20.42 -3.79 -9.20
C GLU A 77 -19.38 -4.35 -8.22
N SER A 78 -18.40 -5.08 -8.77
CA SER A 78 -17.30 -5.63 -8.01
C SER A 78 -16.21 -4.60 -7.77
N PHE A 79 -15.71 -4.55 -6.54
CA PHE A 79 -14.59 -3.70 -6.18
C PHE A 79 -13.25 -4.38 -6.50
N TYR A 80 -12.62 -3.99 -7.61
CA TYR A 80 -11.28 -4.48 -7.96
C TYR A 80 -10.18 -3.72 -7.19
N ILE A 81 -9.53 -4.41 -6.26
CA ILE A 81 -8.49 -3.83 -5.39
C ILE A 81 -7.13 -3.63 -6.08
N GLY A 82 -6.95 -4.13 -7.30
CA GLY A 82 -5.67 -4.10 -8.02
C GLY A 82 -4.74 -5.28 -7.70
N ILE A 83 -3.45 -5.10 -8.02
CA ILE A 83 -2.40 -6.08 -7.74
C ILE A 83 -1.51 -5.53 -6.64
N ILE A 84 -1.53 -6.21 -5.50
CA ILE A 84 -0.89 -5.78 -4.27
C ILE A 84 0.40 -6.58 -4.05
N ASN A 85 1.54 -5.89 -3.93
CA ASN A 85 2.78 -6.55 -3.54
C ASN A 85 2.79 -6.84 -2.03
N LEU A 86 2.68 -8.11 -1.64
CA LEU A 86 2.66 -8.51 -0.23
C LEU A 86 4.03 -8.47 0.44
N GLU A 87 5.11 -8.16 -0.29
CA GLU A 87 6.42 -7.89 0.32
C GLU A 87 6.50 -6.51 1.01
N LEU A 88 5.55 -5.61 0.70
CA LEU A 88 5.42 -4.29 1.29
C LEU A 88 5.21 -4.35 2.81
N TYR A 89 5.76 -3.34 3.51
CA TYR A 89 5.36 -3.04 4.89
C TYR A 89 4.20 -2.03 4.86
N TYR A 90 2.99 -2.53 5.12
CA TYR A 90 1.79 -1.71 5.27
C TYR A 90 1.77 -1.01 6.63
N PRO A 91 1.16 0.18 6.74
CA PRO A 91 1.12 0.90 8.01
C PRO A 91 0.48 0.04 9.11
N SER A 92 1.07 0.07 10.31
CA SER A 92 0.71 -0.76 11.50
C SER A 92 1.24 -2.21 11.52
N GLN A 93 2.09 -2.61 10.57
CA GLN A 93 2.76 -3.92 10.55
C GLN A 93 4.05 -3.90 11.40
N LYS A 94 4.28 -4.90 12.28
CA LYS A 94 5.48 -4.98 13.15
C LYS A 94 6.29 -6.25 12.86
N ASP A 95 7.57 -6.10 12.51
CA ASP A 95 8.73 -6.73 13.18
C ASP A 95 10.08 -6.45 12.47
N GLY A 96 11.10 -6.05 13.24
CA GLY A 96 12.37 -5.49 12.75
C GLY A 96 13.57 -6.45 12.67
N ILE A 97 14.59 -6.02 11.91
CA ILE A 97 15.95 -6.59 11.87
C ILE A 97 16.96 -5.46 11.50
N LYS A 98 18.15 -5.42 12.12
CA LYS A 98 19.28 -4.49 11.85
C LYS A 98 20.43 -5.23 11.16
N PHE A 99 20.99 -4.72 10.04
CA PHE A 99 22.26 -5.17 9.44
C PHE A 99 22.97 -4.05 8.62
N ILE A 100 24.18 -4.35 8.12
CA ILE A 100 25.28 -3.44 7.72
C ILE A 100 25.23 -3.04 6.23
N HIS A 101 25.71 -1.83 5.88
CA HIS A 101 25.52 -1.06 4.63
C HIS A 101 26.37 -1.45 3.38
N PHE A 102 25.81 -1.26 2.18
CA PHE A 102 26.49 -1.16 0.87
C PHE A 102 25.71 -0.21 -0.06
N ASN A 103 26.41 0.49 -0.97
CA ASN A 103 25.92 1.66 -1.73
C ASN A 103 25.52 1.33 -3.19
N GLN A 104 24.31 0.81 -3.45
CA GLN A 104 23.73 0.77 -4.81
C GLN A 104 22.40 1.55 -4.86
N PRO A 105 22.03 2.15 -6.02
CA PRO A 105 20.79 2.91 -6.16
C PRO A 105 19.57 2.01 -5.97
N LEU A 106 18.65 2.40 -5.09
CA LEU A 106 17.28 1.90 -5.09
C LEU A 106 16.54 2.47 -6.31
N GLU A 107 15.97 1.59 -7.13
CA GLU A 107 15.04 1.88 -8.22
C GLU A 107 13.63 1.42 -7.81
N ILE A 108 12.61 2.26 -8.03
CA ILE A 108 11.22 2.01 -7.67
C ILE A 108 10.31 2.23 -8.87
N THR A 109 9.44 1.27 -9.17
CA THR A 109 8.40 1.41 -10.19
C THR A 109 7.01 1.12 -9.63
N GLY A 110 6.00 1.65 -10.28
CA GLY A 110 4.62 1.27 -10.00
C GLY A 110 3.64 1.89 -10.99
N GLU A 111 2.40 1.42 -10.88
CA GLU A 111 1.27 1.96 -11.61
C GLU A 111 0.21 2.40 -10.62
N LEU A 112 -0.35 3.59 -10.83
CA LEU A 112 -1.42 4.15 -10.03
C LEU A 112 -2.65 4.31 -10.91
N PHE A 113 -3.85 4.11 -10.38
CA PHE A 113 -5.07 4.37 -11.13
C PHE A 113 -6.17 4.93 -10.26
N CYS A 114 -7.09 5.66 -10.89
CA CYS A 114 -8.31 6.17 -10.28
C CYS A 114 -9.49 5.82 -11.18
N ASN A 115 -10.70 6.18 -10.76
CA ASN A 115 -11.82 6.15 -11.68
C ASN A 115 -11.57 7.11 -12.87
N GLU A 116 -12.29 6.86 -13.95
CA GLU A 116 -12.18 7.58 -15.23
C GLU A 116 -12.41 9.10 -15.13
N TYR A 117 -13.02 9.59 -14.05
CA TYR A 117 -13.27 11.02 -13.83
C TYR A 117 -12.07 11.79 -13.28
N TYR A 118 -10.98 11.11 -12.88
CA TYR A 118 -9.79 11.75 -12.33
C TYR A 118 -8.59 11.61 -13.25
N ASN A 119 -7.86 12.72 -13.42
CA ASN A 119 -6.60 12.70 -14.14
C ASN A 119 -5.47 12.21 -13.22
N ILE A 120 -4.98 10.99 -13.51
CA ILE A 120 -3.93 10.34 -12.74
C ILE A 120 -2.60 11.10 -12.76
N THR A 121 -2.34 11.90 -13.81
CA THR A 121 -1.09 12.68 -13.94
C THR A 121 -0.97 13.81 -12.91
N ARG A 122 -2.04 14.10 -12.16
CA ARG A 122 -2.00 15.06 -11.03
C ARG A 122 -1.51 14.43 -9.73
N THR A 123 -1.32 13.12 -9.71
CA THR A 123 -0.72 12.42 -8.58
C THR A 123 0.76 12.75 -8.53
N ILE A 124 1.29 12.93 -7.33
CA ILE A 124 2.71 13.23 -7.11
C ILE A 124 3.27 12.15 -6.21
N VAL A 125 4.30 11.48 -6.71
CA VAL A 125 5.03 10.43 -6.02
C VAL A 125 6.35 11.03 -5.55
N GLN A 126 6.55 11.10 -4.23
CA GLN A 126 7.76 11.69 -3.63
C GLN A 126 8.54 10.61 -2.87
N LEU A 127 9.86 10.64 -3.00
CA LEU A 127 10.76 9.70 -2.35
C LEU A 127 11.65 10.43 -1.35
N PHE A 128 11.68 9.94 -0.12
CA PHE A 128 12.52 10.46 0.96
C PHE A 128 13.52 9.39 1.42
N SER A 129 14.67 9.80 1.95
CA SER A 129 15.76 8.92 2.43
C SER A 129 15.52 8.34 3.83
N THR A 130 14.64 8.97 4.60
CA THR A 130 14.25 8.60 5.97
C THR A 130 12.72 8.54 6.08
N ASP A 131 12.21 8.16 7.27
CA ASP A 131 10.78 8.14 7.58
C ASP A 131 10.19 9.52 7.89
N LYS A 132 10.91 10.59 7.55
CA LYS A 132 10.53 11.98 7.79
C LYS A 132 10.40 12.75 6.48
N GLN A 133 9.28 13.45 6.31
CA GLN A 133 9.00 14.32 5.15
C GLN A 133 9.60 15.71 5.38
N GLU A 134 10.93 15.79 5.47
CA GLU A 134 11.70 17.02 5.65
C GLU A 134 12.54 17.29 4.38
N VAL A 135 12.83 18.55 4.09
CA VAL A 135 13.56 18.98 2.87
C VAL A 135 14.92 18.28 2.76
N GLU A 136 15.67 18.17 3.85
CA GLU A 136 16.96 17.49 3.92
C GLU A 136 16.90 15.99 3.57
N ASN A 137 15.72 15.37 3.69
CA ASN A 137 15.50 13.96 3.42
C ASN A 137 14.90 13.72 2.04
N PHE A 138 14.47 14.77 1.33
CA PHE A 138 13.90 14.64 0.00
C PHE A 138 14.94 14.15 -1.01
N ILE A 139 14.54 13.20 -1.85
CA ILE A 139 15.41 12.64 -2.90
C ILE A 139 14.94 13.09 -4.28
N THR A 140 13.70 12.78 -4.61
CA THR A 140 13.15 13.00 -5.95
C THR A 140 11.63 12.91 -5.91
N GLU A 141 10.99 13.50 -6.91
CA GLU A 141 9.57 13.36 -7.15
C GLU A 141 9.27 13.14 -8.63
N GLN A 142 8.11 12.54 -8.89
CA GLN A 142 7.60 12.35 -10.23
C GLN A 142 6.07 12.34 -10.25
N GLN A 143 5.50 12.89 -11.30
CA GLN A 143 4.10 12.66 -11.67
C GLN A 143 3.99 11.41 -12.55
N PRO A 144 3.05 10.49 -12.27
CA PRO A 144 2.82 9.38 -13.17
C PRO A 144 2.44 9.84 -14.58
N ASN A 145 2.76 9.01 -15.58
CA ASN A 145 2.33 9.25 -16.95
C ASN A 145 0.80 9.07 -17.10
N HIS A 146 0.29 9.18 -18.33
CA HIS A 146 -1.15 9.04 -18.61
C HIS A 146 -1.71 7.65 -18.29
N ASP A 147 -0.88 6.61 -18.32
CA ASP A 147 -1.24 5.25 -17.91
C ASP A 147 -1.10 5.03 -16.40
N GLY A 148 -0.63 6.05 -15.67
CA GLY A 148 -0.40 6.00 -14.23
C GLY A 148 0.93 5.37 -13.82
N TYR A 149 1.83 5.09 -14.77
CA TYR A 149 3.14 4.53 -14.50
C TYR A 149 4.14 5.59 -14.00
N PHE A 150 5.01 5.21 -13.06
CA PHE A 150 6.14 6.00 -12.58
C PHE A 150 7.40 5.16 -12.36
N HIS A 151 8.56 5.81 -12.38
CA HIS A 151 9.88 5.21 -12.16
C HIS A 151 10.85 6.20 -11.48
N LEU A 152 11.21 5.91 -10.24
CA LEU A 152 12.09 6.75 -9.42
C LEU A 152 13.42 6.04 -9.11
N SER A 153 14.52 6.79 -9.19
CA SER A 153 15.85 6.35 -8.78
C SER A 153 16.36 7.18 -7.62
N THR A 154 17.00 6.54 -6.65
CA THR A 154 17.70 7.22 -5.56
C THR A 154 19.12 7.68 -5.93
N GLY A 155 19.63 7.28 -7.10
CA GLY A 155 21.01 7.55 -7.49
C GLY A 155 22.01 7.04 -6.44
N ARG A 156 22.88 7.93 -5.93
CA ARG A 156 23.89 7.57 -4.93
C ARG A 156 23.54 8.02 -3.50
N THR A 157 22.29 8.40 -3.27
CA THR A 157 21.84 8.90 -1.97
C THR A 157 21.91 7.82 -0.90
N VAL A 158 22.33 8.19 0.31
CA VAL A 158 22.35 7.28 1.46
C VAL A 158 20.94 7.13 2.01
N LEU A 159 20.50 5.88 2.19
CA LEU A 159 19.15 5.54 2.61
C LEU A 159 19.18 4.94 4.01
N GLN A 160 18.40 5.51 4.94
CA GLN A 160 18.32 5.02 6.31
C GLN A 160 17.00 4.27 6.55
N LYS A 161 15.89 4.81 6.04
CA LYS A 161 14.55 4.20 6.02
C LYS A 161 13.69 4.93 4.96
N PRO A 162 13.98 4.74 3.67
CA PRO A 162 13.29 5.49 2.65
C PRO A 162 11.80 5.20 2.66
N ILE A 163 11.02 6.23 2.38
CA ILE A 163 9.57 6.16 2.26
C ILE A 163 9.15 6.73 0.91
N LEU A 164 8.14 6.09 0.31
CA LEU A 164 7.45 6.60 -0.86
C LEU A 164 6.15 7.24 -0.40
N VAL A 165 5.97 8.52 -0.69
CA VAL A 165 4.80 9.29 -0.34
C VAL A 165 3.97 9.48 -1.60
N ILE A 166 2.73 8.99 -1.58
CA ILE A 166 1.78 9.14 -2.69
C ILE A 166 0.80 10.24 -2.34
N ASN A 167 0.81 11.32 -3.11
CA ASN A 167 -0.10 12.46 -2.96
C ASN A 167 -1.07 12.46 -4.14
N HIS A 168 -2.38 12.32 -3.88
CA HIS A 168 -3.39 12.25 -4.94
C HIS A 168 -4.65 13.02 -4.61
N GLN A 169 -5.46 13.29 -5.64
CA GLN A 169 -6.72 14.03 -5.52
C GLN A 169 -7.94 13.20 -5.95
N CYS A 170 -7.78 11.88 -6.03
CA CYS A 170 -8.87 10.97 -6.36
C CYS A 170 -9.91 10.92 -5.23
N ASP A 171 -11.18 10.98 -5.62
CA ASP A 171 -12.34 11.11 -4.73
C ASP A 171 -12.29 12.33 -3.79
N ILE A 172 -11.51 13.36 -4.13
CA ILE A 172 -11.49 14.64 -3.41
C ILE A 172 -12.51 15.63 -3.98
N GLY A 173 -13.16 16.40 -3.11
CA GLY A 173 -14.14 17.41 -3.50
C GLY A 173 -13.51 18.56 -4.29
N LYS A 174 -14.28 19.18 -5.20
CA LYS A 174 -13.81 20.30 -6.05
C LYS A 174 -13.18 21.44 -5.24
N LYS A 175 -13.74 21.76 -4.07
CA LYS A 175 -13.26 22.84 -3.19
C LYS A 175 -11.87 22.54 -2.60
N GLU A 176 -11.63 21.31 -2.16
CA GLU A 176 -10.34 20.89 -1.60
C GLU A 176 -9.28 20.79 -2.69
N ARG A 177 -9.68 20.30 -3.88
CA ARG A 177 -8.84 20.27 -5.07
C ARG A 177 -8.30 21.63 -5.46
N LEU A 178 -9.15 22.66 -5.42
CA LEU A 178 -8.78 24.05 -5.71
C LEU A 178 -7.85 24.67 -4.65
N LYS A 179 -7.80 24.08 -3.45
CA LYS A 179 -6.91 24.48 -2.37
C LYS A 179 -5.61 23.69 -2.35
N GLU A 180 -5.35 22.90 -3.39
CA GLU A 180 -4.16 22.05 -3.50
C GLU A 180 -3.98 21.11 -2.29
N ILE A 181 -5.11 20.63 -1.76
CA ILE A 181 -5.11 19.57 -0.76
C ILE A 181 -5.01 18.23 -1.48
N TYR A 182 -4.15 17.37 -0.95
CA TYR A 182 -3.93 16.01 -1.43
C TYR A 182 -4.28 15.03 -0.32
N ARG A 183 -4.85 13.91 -0.74
CA ARG A 183 -4.86 12.69 0.04
C ARG A 183 -3.47 12.09 -0.02
N GLN A 184 -2.86 11.88 1.13
CA GLN A 184 -1.47 11.44 1.27
C GLN A 184 -1.40 10.14 2.06
N PHE A 185 -0.69 9.14 1.53
CA PHE A 185 -0.31 7.95 2.28
C PHE A 185 1.14 7.56 2.02
N ILE A 186 1.70 6.80 2.96
CA ILE A 186 3.11 6.44 3.00
C ILE A 186 3.27 4.94 2.77
N ILE A 187 4.13 4.58 1.81
CA ILE A 187 4.61 3.22 1.60
C ILE A 187 6.04 3.14 2.15
N TYR A 188 6.25 2.24 3.10
CA TYR A 188 7.59 1.92 3.58
C TYR A 188 8.26 1.00 2.59
N ILE A 189 9.42 1.42 2.09
CA ILE A 189 10.22 0.55 1.22
C ILE A 189 10.73 -0.62 2.08
N PRO A 190 10.62 -1.87 1.60
CA PRO A 190 11.20 -2.99 2.32
C PRO A 190 12.72 -2.88 2.37
N TYR A 191 13.27 -3.10 3.55
CA TYR A 191 14.70 -2.98 3.84
C TYR A 191 15.61 -3.64 2.78
N PHE A 192 15.24 -4.79 2.25
CA PHE A 192 16.04 -5.56 1.29
C PHE A 192 16.17 -4.94 -0.12
N TYR A 193 15.37 -3.92 -0.47
CA TYR A 193 15.48 -3.22 -1.75
C TYR A 193 16.46 -2.05 -1.71
N TYR A 194 16.71 -1.47 -0.54
CA TYR A 194 17.65 -0.35 -0.37
C TYR A 194 18.84 -0.70 0.52
N ASN A 195 18.98 -1.98 0.87
CA ASN A 195 20.07 -2.52 1.65
C ASN A 195 20.80 -3.63 0.87
N PRO A 196 22.11 -3.84 1.10
CA PRO A 196 22.92 -4.91 0.51
C PRO A 196 22.29 -6.28 0.39
N GLY A 197 22.48 -6.86 -0.80
CA GLY A 197 22.15 -8.24 -1.15
C GLY A 197 21.79 -8.33 -2.63
N ARG A 198 21.65 -9.55 -3.16
CA ARG A 198 21.20 -9.75 -4.57
C ARG A 198 19.84 -9.09 -4.87
N ILE A 199 19.05 -8.75 -3.85
CA ILE A 199 17.73 -8.12 -3.98
C ILE A 199 17.81 -6.60 -4.08
N GLY A 200 18.81 -5.93 -3.47
CA GLY A 200 19.04 -4.49 -3.62
C GLY A 200 19.50 -4.05 -5.01
N LEU A 201 19.70 -5.01 -5.93
CA LEU A 201 19.92 -4.78 -7.37
C LEU A 201 18.62 -4.85 -8.18
N LYS A 202 17.51 -5.29 -7.57
CA LYS A 202 16.23 -5.45 -8.24
C LYS A 202 15.45 -4.16 -8.13
N VAL A 203 14.81 -3.80 -9.24
CA VAL A 203 13.79 -2.76 -9.25
C VAL A 203 12.67 -3.18 -8.29
N PHE A 204 12.34 -2.29 -7.38
CA PHE A 204 11.25 -2.47 -6.44
C PHE A 204 9.92 -2.08 -7.09
N HIS A 205 9.11 -3.07 -7.43
CA HIS A 205 7.80 -2.83 -8.02
C HIS A 205 6.71 -2.79 -6.94
N ILE A 206 6.09 -1.62 -6.71
CA ILE A 206 5.05 -1.48 -5.68
C ILE A 206 3.72 -2.15 -6.07
N GLY A 207 3.53 -2.43 -7.36
CA GLY A 207 2.32 -3.03 -7.91
C GLY A 207 1.50 -2.03 -8.72
N ARG A 208 0.23 -2.36 -8.93
CA ARG A 208 -0.76 -1.50 -9.57
C ARG A 208 -1.82 -1.12 -8.54
N LEU A 209 -1.74 0.11 -8.02
CA LEU A 209 -2.51 0.58 -6.87
C LEU A 209 -3.67 1.48 -7.27
N GLY A 210 -4.87 1.16 -6.78
CA GLY A 210 -6.03 2.04 -6.92
C GLY A 210 -5.98 3.15 -5.87
N LEU A 211 -6.19 4.41 -6.26
CA LEU A 211 -6.17 5.56 -5.34
C LEU A 211 -7.58 6.01 -4.89
N GLY A 212 -8.64 5.33 -5.36
CA GLY A 212 -10.01 5.56 -4.89
C GLY A 212 -10.33 4.93 -3.53
N ILE A 213 -9.35 4.29 -2.88
CA ILE A 213 -9.53 3.54 -1.64
C ILE A 213 -8.90 4.30 -0.48
N ASN A 214 -9.36 4.03 0.75
CA ASN A 214 -8.82 4.68 1.94
C ASN A 214 -7.64 3.86 2.50
N TYR A 215 -6.42 4.37 2.36
CA TYR A 215 -5.23 3.72 2.86
C TYR A 215 -5.07 3.93 4.38
N PRO A 216 -4.45 2.99 5.10
CA PRO A 216 -4.16 3.18 6.53
C PRO A 216 -3.30 4.42 6.78
N ASN A 217 -3.66 5.22 7.77
CA ASN A 217 -2.99 6.48 8.14
C ASN A 217 -2.94 7.54 7.03
N GLU A 218 -3.80 7.42 6.03
CA GLU A 218 -3.95 8.45 5.00
C GLU A 218 -4.49 9.76 5.60
N ARG A 219 -3.96 10.89 5.11
CA ARG A 219 -4.30 12.24 5.61
C ARG A 219 -4.58 13.19 4.45
N ASN A 220 -5.31 14.26 4.76
CA ASN A 220 -5.53 15.35 3.82
C ASN A 220 -4.57 16.48 4.18
N GLU A 221 -3.53 16.68 3.39
CA GLU A 221 -2.48 17.68 3.63
C GLU A 221 -2.14 18.42 2.33
N ALA A 222 -1.62 19.64 2.46
CA ALA A 222 -0.96 20.31 1.33
C ALA A 222 0.39 19.65 1.08
N LEU A 223 0.95 19.83 -0.12
CA LEU A 223 2.32 19.36 -0.39
C LEU A 223 3.31 20.06 0.53
N VAL A 224 4.32 19.31 0.98
CA VAL A 224 5.46 19.88 1.70
C VAL A 224 6.21 20.80 0.74
N ASP A 225 6.47 22.04 1.16
CA ASP A 225 7.30 22.95 0.40
C ASP A 225 8.76 22.48 0.49
N ILE A 226 9.26 21.98 -0.64
CA ILE A 226 10.61 21.43 -0.78
C ILE A 226 11.59 22.47 -1.33
N THR A 227 11.11 23.68 -1.60
CA THR A 227 11.87 24.81 -2.11
C THR A 227 12.12 25.84 -1.01
N SER A 228 13.13 25.59 -0.16
CA SER A 228 13.72 26.62 0.71
C SER A 228 15.19 26.82 0.39
#